data_AF-A0A1H8QK96-F1
#
_entry.id   AF-A0A1H8QK96-F1
#
_cell.length_a   1.000
_cell.length_b   1.000
_cell.length_c   1.000
_cell.angle_alpha   90.00
_cell.angle_beta   90.00
_cell.angle_gamma   90.00
#
_symmetry.space_group_name_H-M   'P 1'
#
loop_
_entity.id
_entity.type
_entity.pdbx_description
1 polymer ?
#
loop_
_entity_poly.entity_id
_entity_poly.type
_entity_poly.pdbx_seq_one_letter_code
_entity_poly.pdbx_strand_id
1 'polypeptide(L)'
;MDTREAYTKMITAYPGGWLAMAAALGMTKDALENRVYERKGQQINVHTAMQLQAFSQTTLFAEAISQESGGIFVKLPDLNECDHEELLGKFNQLYAELGQLSEKFSHHTQDGRIDRREKKDLTNTSQQIHRTVQELMILTFAIYCPREAESEKGRE
;
A
#
# COMPACT_ATOMS: atom_id res chain seq x y z
N MET A 1 -10.69 -4.76 3.21
CA MET A 1 -11.16 -4.35 1.87
C MET A 1 -11.11 -5.60 1.02
N ASP A 2 -12.23 -5.98 0.42
CA ASP A 2 -12.27 -7.13 -0.49
C ASP A 2 -11.70 -6.74 -1.87
N THR A 3 -11.18 -7.71 -2.63
CA THR A 3 -10.61 -7.53 -3.97
C THR A 3 -11.58 -6.85 -4.94
N ARG A 4 -12.88 -7.17 -4.88
CA ARG A 4 -13.90 -6.49 -5.70
C ARG A 4 -14.06 -5.01 -5.36
N GLU A 5 -14.03 -4.68 -4.08
CA GLU A 5 -14.06 -3.28 -3.62
C GLU A 5 -12.81 -2.53 -4.09
N ALA A 6 -11.64 -3.20 -4.03
CA ALA A 6 -10.39 -2.68 -4.55
C ALA A 6 -10.47 -2.39 -6.06
N TYR A 7 -10.97 -3.33 -6.88
CA TYR A 7 -11.15 -3.13 -8.32
C TYR A 7 -12.04 -1.92 -8.62
N THR A 8 -13.18 -1.82 -7.94
CA THR A 8 -14.13 -0.71 -8.16
C THR A 8 -13.50 0.64 -7.82
N LYS A 9 -12.74 0.70 -6.71
CA LYS A 9 -12.02 1.92 -6.30
C LYS A 9 -10.90 2.28 -7.27
N MET A 10 -10.10 1.32 -7.75
CA MET A 10 -9.07 1.55 -8.75
C MET A 10 -9.67 2.09 -10.06
N ILE A 11 -10.76 1.49 -10.53
CA ILE A 11 -11.46 1.93 -11.74
C ILE A 11 -12.01 3.35 -11.57
N THR A 12 -12.58 3.66 -10.40
CA THR A 12 -13.15 4.99 -10.12
C THR A 12 -12.06 6.06 -9.95
N ALA A 13 -10.89 5.70 -9.43
CA ALA A 13 -9.75 6.60 -9.28
C ALA A 13 -9.09 6.97 -10.62
N TYR A 14 -9.25 6.15 -11.65
CA TYR A 14 -8.72 6.44 -12.98
C TYR A 14 -9.48 7.59 -13.65
N PRO A 15 -8.78 8.59 -14.24
CA PRO A 15 -9.44 9.68 -14.96
C PRO A 15 -10.39 9.17 -16.05
N GLY A 16 -11.67 9.52 -15.97
CA GLY A 16 -12.71 9.02 -16.87
C GLY A 16 -13.37 7.70 -16.45
N GLY A 17 -13.01 7.15 -15.29
CA GLY A 17 -13.69 6.05 -14.61
C GLY A 17 -13.76 4.77 -15.44
N TRP A 18 -14.91 4.09 -15.36
CA TRP A 18 -15.15 2.79 -16.00
C TRP A 18 -14.91 2.76 -17.51
N LEU A 19 -15.39 3.76 -18.25
CA LEU A 19 -15.25 3.79 -19.71
C LEU A 19 -13.79 3.93 -20.12
N ALA A 20 -13.08 4.89 -19.51
CA ALA A 20 -11.69 5.14 -19.82
C ALA A 20 -10.79 3.98 -19.38
N MET A 21 -11.04 3.39 -18.20
CA MET A 21 -10.26 2.24 -17.73
C MET A 21 -10.47 1.01 -18.62
N ALA A 22 -11.71 0.74 -19.06
CA ALA A 22 -11.96 -0.36 -19.98
C ALA A 22 -11.22 -0.16 -21.31
N ALA A 23 -11.24 1.06 -21.85
CA ALA A 23 -10.49 1.41 -23.06
C ALA A 23 -8.97 1.24 -22.86
N ALA A 24 -8.42 1.67 -21.72
CA ALA A 24 -7.00 1.49 -21.38
C ALA A 24 -6.60 0.01 -21.25
N LEU A 25 -7.52 -0.84 -20.80
CA LEU A 25 -7.34 -2.29 -20.75
C LEU A 25 -7.62 -3.00 -22.08
N GLY A 26 -7.97 -2.27 -23.14
CA GLY A 26 -8.26 -2.83 -24.45
C GLY A 26 -9.54 -3.68 -24.51
N MET A 27 -10.54 -3.38 -23.67
CA MET A 27 -11.81 -4.11 -23.62
C MET A 27 -13.02 -3.16 -23.54
N THR A 28 -14.22 -3.70 -23.75
CA THR A 28 -15.45 -2.92 -23.58
C THR A 28 -15.78 -2.72 -22.10
N LYS A 29 -16.53 -1.65 -21.79
CA LYS A 29 -17.03 -1.39 -20.43
C LYS A 29 -17.80 -2.60 -19.87
N ASP A 30 -18.69 -3.18 -20.66
CA ASP A 30 -19.48 -4.34 -20.25
C ASP A 30 -18.59 -5.56 -19.98
N ALA A 31 -17.53 -5.76 -20.77
CA ALA A 31 -16.57 -6.83 -20.56
C ALA A 31 -15.81 -6.66 -19.22
N LEU A 32 -15.46 -5.42 -18.86
CA LEU A 32 -14.84 -5.11 -17.57
C LEU A 32 -15.83 -5.30 -16.41
N GLU A 33 -17.04 -4.76 -16.51
CA GLU A 33 -18.09 -4.94 -15.48
C GLU A 33 -18.40 -6.42 -15.23
N ASN A 34 -18.53 -7.21 -16.30
CA ASN A 34 -18.79 -8.64 -16.17
C ASN A 34 -17.67 -9.36 -15.41
N ARG A 35 -16.40 -8.97 -15.60
CA ARG A 35 -15.26 -9.55 -14.88
C ARG A 35 -15.21 -9.11 -13.41
N VAL A 36 -15.48 -7.83 -13.12
CA VAL A 36 -15.46 -7.29 -11.75
C VAL A 36 -16.60 -7.86 -10.90
N TYR A 37 -17.79 -8.03 -11.48
CA TYR A 37 -18.97 -8.59 -10.80
C TYR A 37 -19.13 -10.10 -10.99
N GLU A 38 -18.13 -10.75 -11.57
CA GLU A 38 -18.07 -12.19 -11.78
C GLU A 38 -19.26 -12.80 -12.54
N ARG A 39 -19.84 -12.01 -13.46
CA ARG A 39 -21.00 -12.41 -14.24
C ARG A 39 -20.63 -13.49 -15.24
N LYS A 40 -21.44 -14.55 -15.28
CA LYS A 40 -21.24 -15.71 -16.16
C LYS A 40 -19.88 -16.38 -15.96
N GLY A 41 -19.34 -16.36 -14.74
CA GLY A 41 -18.06 -16.99 -14.40
C GLY A 41 -16.81 -16.29 -14.94
N GLN A 42 -16.96 -15.09 -15.51
CA GLN A 42 -15.80 -14.26 -15.88
C GLN A 42 -15.15 -13.71 -14.61
N GLN A 43 -13.83 -13.58 -14.57
CA GLN A 43 -13.14 -13.01 -13.41
C GLN A 43 -12.01 -12.08 -13.86
N ILE A 44 -11.61 -11.17 -12.97
CA ILE A 44 -10.36 -10.42 -13.12
C ILE A 44 -9.21 -11.36 -12.79
N ASN A 45 -8.32 -11.60 -13.75
CA ASN A 45 -7.09 -12.34 -13.50
C ASN A 45 -6.02 -11.41 -12.87
N VAL A 46 -4.96 -12.00 -12.32
CA VAL A 46 -3.88 -11.25 -11.64
C VAL A 46 -3.24 -10.21 -12.57
N HIS A 47 -3.06 -10.53 -13.85
CA HIS A 47 -2.48 -9.59 -14.82
C HIS A 47 -3.34 -8.34 -14.99
N THR A 48 -4.65 -8.49 -15.19
CA THR A 48 -5.60 -7.37 -15.29
C THR A 48 -5.70 -6.61 -13.97
N ALA A 49 -5.66 -7.30 -12.82
CA ALA A 49 -5.62 -6.64 -11.51
C ALA A 49 -4.38 -5.76 -11.35
N MET A 50 -3.20 -6.23 -11.78
CA MET A 50 -1.98 -5.43 -11.78
C MET A 50 -2.06 -4.23 -12.74
N GLN A 51 -2.68 -4.39 -13.91
CA GLN A 51 -2.90 -3.26 -14.84
C GLN A 51 -3.85 -2.22 -14.25
N LEU A 52 -4.96 -2.64 -13.62
CA LEU A 52 -5.87 -1.75 -12.89
C LEU A 52 -5.13 -0.94 -11.84
N GLN A 53 -4.25 -1.60 -11.07
CA GLN A 53 -3.43 -0.95 -10.05
C GLN A 53 -2.46 0.07 -10.66
N ALA A 54 -1.73 -0.32 -11.71
CA ALA A 54 -0.77 0.55 -12.39
C ALA A 54 -1.45 1.78 -13.03
N PHE A 55 -2.56 1.60 -13.76
CA PHE A 55 -3.26 2.70 -14.41
C PHE A 55 -3.90 3.66 -13.42
N SER A 56 -4.45 3.15 -12.32
CA SER A 56 -5.02 3.98 -11.26
C SER A 56 -3.96 4.65 -10.37
N GLN A 57 -2.68 4.28 -10.50
CA GLN A 57 -1.57 4.72 -9.64
C GLN A 57 -1.84 4.50 -8.14
N THR A 58 -2.56 3.43 -7.81
CA THR A 58 -2.89 3.06 -6.43
C THR A 58 -2.16 1.77 -6.02
N THR A 59 -2.37 1.32 -4.78
CA THR A 59 -1.86 0.04 -4.24
C THR A 59 -2.98 -0.86 -3.72
N LEU A 60 -4.23 -0.58 -4.13
CA LEU A 60 -5.42 -1.17 -3.53
C LEU A 60 -5.52 -2.68 -3.75
N PHE A 61 -5.05 -3.20 -4.89
CA PHE A 61 -5.04 -4.65 -5.11
C PHE A 61 -4.04 -5.33 -4.18
N ALA A 62 -2.81 -4.81 -4.08
CA ALA A 62 -1.79 -5.34 -3.17
C ALA A 62 -2.27 -5.28 -1.71
N GLU A 63 -2.89 -4.18 -1.29
CA GLU A 63 -3.48 -4.04 0.04
C GLU A 63 -4.60 -5.05 0.31
N ALA A 64 -5.48 -5.30 -0.66
CA ALA A 64 -6.55 -6.29 -0.52
C ALA A 64 -5.98 -7.70 -0.32
N ILE A 65 -5.01 -8.10 -1.15
CA ILE A 65 -4.38 -9.43 -1.07
C ILE A 65 -3.60 -9.59 0.24
N SER A 66 -2.87 -8.56 0.67
CA SER A 66 -2.17 -8.59 1.96
C SER A 66 -3.16 -8.75 3.12
N GLN A 67 -4.26 -7.99 3.13
CA GLN A 67 -5.28 -8.09 4.16
C GLN A 67 -5.95 -9.46 4.20
N GLU A 68 -6.28 -10.02 3.03
CA GLU A 68 -6.84 -11.37 2.91
C GLU A 68 -5.87 -12.44 3.43
N SER A 69 -4.57 -12.22 3.24
CA SER A 69 -3.50 -13.09 3.75
C SER A 69 -3.17 -12.86 5.23
N GLY A 70 -3.88 -11.98 5.93
CA GLY A 70 -3.62 -11.63 7.33
C GLY A 70 -2.39 -10.73 7.55
N GLY A 71 -1.87 -10.11 6.48
CA GLY A 71 -0.74 -9.20 6.49
C GLY A 71 -1.12 -7.74 6.18
N ILE A 72 -0.10 -6.91 6.05
CA ILE A 72 -0.20 -5.51 5.61
C ILE A 72 0.69 -5.30 4.41
N PHE A 73 0.22 -4.49 3.46
CA PHE A 73 1.05 -4.04 2.35
C PHE A 73 1.79 -2.78 2.78
N VAL A 74 3.09 -2.72 2.51
CA VAL A 74 3.89 -1.51 2.70
C VAL A 74 4.52 -1.11 1.37
N LYS A 75 4.08 0.03 0.82
CA LYS A 75 4.69 0.61 -0.37
C LYS A 75 6.07 1.17 0.01
N LEU A 76 7.10 0.69 -0.67
CA LEU A 76 8.45 1.24 -0.51
C LEU A 76 8.53 2.62 -1.19
N PRO A 77 9.22 3.62 -0.59
CA PRO A 77 9.48 4.91 -1.20
C PRO A 77 10.44 4.81 -2.39
N ASP A 78 10.32 5.75 -3.34
CA ASP A 78 11.29 5.91 -4.43
C ASP A 78 12.55 6.62 -3.91
N LEU A 79 13.71 5.97 -4.02
CA LEU A 79 14.99 6.39 -3.40
C LEU A 79 15.82 7.30 -4.31
N ASN A 80 15.22 8.38 -4.82
CA ASN A 80 15.93 9.19 -5.81
C ASN A 80 16.98 10.12 -5.20
N GLU A 81 16.85 10.53 -3.94
CA GLU A 81 17.88 11.28 -3.21
C GLU A 81 17.71 10.89 -1.72
N CYS A 82 18.73 10.30 -1.09
CA CYS A 82 18.66 9.89 0.31
C CYS A 82 19.82 10.49 1.10
N ASP A 83 19.49 11.24 2.15
CA ASP A 83 20.43 11.97 3.01
C ASP A 83 20.35 11.43 4.46
N HIS A 84 21.46 11.49 5.20
CA HIS A 84 21.52 11.19 6.64
C HIS A 84 20.53 12.05 7.46
N GLU A 85 20.24 13.28 7.06
CA GLU A 85 19.25 14.15 7.70
C GLU A 85 17.82 13.58 7.56
N GLU A 86 17.49 13.01 6.40
CA GLU A 86 16.19 12.35 6.19
C GLU A 86 16.03 11.12 7.08
N LEU A 87 17.10 10.35 7.28
CA LEU A 87 17.07 9.18 8.18
C LEU A 87 16.77 9.60 9.62
N LEU A 88 17.46 10.63 10.14
CA LEU A 88 17.17 11.16 11.48
C LEU A 88 15.75 11.71 11.57
N GLY A 89 15.28 12.38 10.51
CA GLY A 89 13.89 12.82 10.39
C GLY A 89 12.90 11.66 10.53
N LYS A 90 13.16 10.52 9.87
CA LYS A 90 12.33 9.32 9.98
C LYS A 90 12.34 8.68 11.37
N PHE A 91 13.48 8.67 12.07
CA PHE A 91 13.53 8.22 13.45
C PHE A 91 12.64 9.08 14.35
N ASN A 92 12.75 10.41 14.23
CA ASN A 92 11.92 11.34 15.01
C ASN A 92 10.43 11.18 14.68
N GLN A 93 10.09 11.03 13.40
CA GLN A 93 8.72 10.76 12.95
C GLN A 93 8.18 9.48 13.59
N LEU A 94 8.96 8.39 13.59
CA LEU A 94 8.56 7.11 14.19
C LEU A 94 8.24 7.25 15.68
N TYR A 95 9.07 7.97 16.44
CA TYR A 95 8.81 8.22 17.86
C TYR A 95 7.53 9.03 18.09
N ALA A 96 7.29 10.05 17.28
CA ALA A 96 6.07 10.84 17.37
C ALA A 96 4.82 9.99 17.08
N GLU A 97 4.87 9.15 16.04
CA GLU A 97 3.77 8.25 15.67
C GLU A 97 3.51 7.19 16.76
N LEU A 98 4.56 6.63 17.38
CA LEU A 98 4.42 5.73 18.52
C LEU A 98 3.79 6.43 19.74
N GLY A 99 4.15 7.70 19.98
CA GLY A 99 3.51 8.53 21.01
C GLY A 99 2.02 8.72 20.75
N GLN A 100 1.64 9.05 19.53
CA GLN A 100 0.23 9.17 19.12
C GLN A 100 -0.54 7.86 19.26
N LEU A 101 0.07 6.73 18.90
CA LEU A 101 -0.54 5.42 19.09
C LEU A 101 -0.79 5.15 20.58
N SER A 102 0.16 5.47 21.44
CA SER A 102 0.03 5.30 22.90
C SER A 102 -1.11 6.15 23.46
N GLU A 103 -1.23 7.40 23.03
CA GLU A 103 -2.32 8.30 23.43
C GLU A 103 -3.69 7.78 22.99
N LYS A 104 -3.82 7.45 21.69
CA LYS A 104 -5.06 6.89 21.12
C LYS A 104 -5.45 5.57 21.78
N PHE A 105 -4.49 4.68 22.01
CA PHE A 105 -4.74 3.41 22.68
C PHE A 105 -5.27 3.63 24.09
N SER A 106 -4.63 4.53 24.84
CA SER A 106 -5.08 4.88 26.19
C SER A 106 -6.48 5.45 26.18
N HIS A 107 -6.81 6.35 25.24
CA HIS A 107 -8.14 6.93 25.09
C HIS A 107 -9.21 5.89 24.71
N HIS A 108 -8.96 5.09 23.67
CA HIS A 108 -9.91 4.10 23.12
C HIS A 108 -10.10 2.85 23.99
N THR A 109 -9.34 2.70 25.07
CA THR A 109 -9.50 1.57 26.01
C THR A 109 -10.12 1.99 27.35
N GLN A 110 -10.42 3.28 27.55
CA GLN A 110 -10.95 3.81 28.81
C GLN A 110 -12.29 3.18 29.21
N ASP A 111 -13.15 2.90 28.24
CA ASP A 111 -14.46 2.29 28.46
C ASP A 111 -14.43 0.75 28.44
N GLY A 112 -13.23 0.17 28.28
CA GLY A 112 -12.99 -1.27 28.20
C GLY A 112 -13.46 -1.92 26.91
N ARG A 113 -13.86 -1.16 25.87
CA ARG A 113 -14.37 -1.71 24.60
C ARG A 113 -13.92 -0.88 23.40
N ILE A 114 -13.24 -1.52 22.46
CA ILE A 114 -12.87 -0.89 21.19
C ILE A 114 -14.00 -1.08 20.17
N ASP A 115 -14.59 0.01 19.71
CA ASP A 115 -15.60 -0.01 18.66
C ASP A 115 -15.00 -0.13 17.24
N ARG A 116 -15.86 -0.19 16.21
CA ARG A 116 -15.41 -0.32 14.81
C ARG A 116 -14.62 0.90 14.32
N ARG A 117 -14.99 2.11 14.73
CA ARG A 117 -14.32 3.36 14.36
C ARG A 117 -12.96 3.45 15.05
N GLU A 118 -12.89 3.13 16.33
CA GLU A 118 -11.66 3.14 17.11
C GLU A 118 -10.68 2.08 16.62
N LYS A 119 -11.18 0.86 16.34
CA LYS A 119 -10.37 -0.18 15.70
C LYS A 119 -9.77 0.31 14.39
N LYS A 120 -10.57 1.01 13.56
CA LYS A 120 -10.08 1.58 12.29
C LYS A 120 -9.01 2.64 12.54
N ASP A 121 -9.18 3.52 13.53
CA ASP A 121 -8.20 4.57 13.82
C ASP A 121 -6.86 4.01 14.35
N LEU A 122 -6.92 3.04 15.27
CA LEU A 122 -5.73 2.32 15.75
C LEU A 122 -5.04 1.56 14.62
N THR A 123 -5.82 0.92 13.74
CA THR A 123 -5.27 0.20 12.58
C THR A 123 -4.57 1.15 11.62
N ASN A 124 -5.18 2.31 11.30
CA ASN A 124 -4.57 3.31 10.43
C ASN A 124 -3.25 3.85 11.04
N THR A 125 -3.24 4.11 12.34
CA THR A 125 -2.05 4.62 13.05
C THR A 125 -0.92 3.57 13.04
N SER A 126 -1.26 2.30 13.29
CA SER A 126 -0.31 1.19 13.20
C SER A 126 0.25 1.01 11.78
N GLN A 127 -0.58 1.10 10.75
CA GLN A 127 -0.14 1.03 9.34
C GLN A 127 0.83 2.16 8.99
N GLN A 128 0.58 3.37 9.50
CA GLN A 128 1.47 4.50 9.33
C GLN A 128 2.84 4.24 9.97
N ILE A 129 2.87 3.73 11.21
CA ILE A 129 4.11 3.33 11.90
C ILE A 129 4.88 2.29 11.09
N HIS A 130 4.20 1.24 10.62
CA HIS A 130 4.84 0.19 9.81
C HIS A 130 5.46 0.75 8.53
N ARG A 131 4.79 1.70 7.87
CA ARG A 131 5.34 2.39 6.71
C ARG A 131 6.59 3.18 7.06
N THR A 132 6.55 3.99 8.12
CA THR A 132 7.69 4.78 8.59
C THR A 132 8.88 3.88 8.94
N VAL A 133 8.65 2.73 9.58
CA VAL A 133 9.69 1.74 9.86
C VAL A 133 10.31 1.19 8.58
N GLN A 134 9.52 0.83 7.57
CA GLN A 134 10.07 0.34 6.30
C GLN A 134 10.86 1.42 5.57
N GLU A 135 10.36 2.65 5.51
CA GLU A 135 11.06 3.80 4.93
C GLU A 135 12.42 4.01 5.65
N LEU A 136 12.42 3.96 6.98
CA LEU A 136 13.63 4.06 7.79
C LEU A 136 14.62 2.94 7.52
N MET A 137 14.17 1.68 7.42
CA MET A 137 15.04 0.55 7.11
C MET A 137 15.66 0.68 5.72
N ILE A 138 14.88 1.10 4.73
CA ILE A 138 15.39 1.31 3.37
C ILE A 138 16.41 2.42 3.33
N LEU A 139 16.15 3.58 3.96
CA LEU A 139 17.11 4.67 4.05
C LEU A 139 18.39 4.22 4.77
N THR A 140 18.25 3.48 5.87
CA THR A 140 19.38 2.91 6.60
C THR A 140 20.23 2.05 5.68
N PHE A 141 19.62 1.16 4.89
CA PHE A 141 20.36 0.33 3.95
C PHE A 141 20.91 1.11 2.77
N ALA A 142 20.21 2.10 2.23
CA ALA A 142 20.72 2.94 1.14
C ALA A 142 21.96 3.75 1.56
N ILE A 143 22.02 4.18 2.82
CA ILE A 143 23.11 4.99 3.37
C ILE A 143 24.27 4.13 3.88
N TYR A 144 23.97 3.09 4.66
CA TYR A 144 24.98 2.32 5.40
C TYR A 144 25.27 0.94 4.80
N CYS A 145 24.45 0.45 3.88
CA CYS A 145 24.78 -0.72 3.07
C CYS A 145 25.27 -0.16 1.73
N PRO A 146 26.60 -0.06 1.50
CA PRO A 146 27.08 0.31 0.19
C PRO A 146 26.39 -0.60 -0.83
N ARG A 147 25.85 0.00 -1.91
CA ARG A 147 25.40 -0.73 -3.10
C ARG A 147 26.31 -1.93 -3.30
N GLU A 148 25.78 -3.06 -3.76
CA GLU A 148 26.55 -4.19 -4.30
C GLU A 148 27.50 -3.70 -5.43
N ALA A 149 28.55 -2.95 -5.09
CA ALA A 149 29.34 -2.16 -6.02
C ALA A 149 30.66 -2.85 -6.35
N GLU A 150 30.95 -4.00 -5.73
CA GLU A 150 32.27 -4.65 -5.84
C GLU A 150 32.24 -6.15 -6.15
N SER A 151 31.08 -6.83 -6.23
CA SER A 151 31.07 -8.28 -6.52
C SER A 151 31.28 -8.61 -8.01
N GLU A 152 31.02 -7.68 -8.94
CA GLU A 152 31.28 -7.87 -10.38
C GLU A 152 32.60 -7.29 -10.89
N LYS A 153 33.36 -6.54 -10.06
CA LYS A 153 34.69 -6.05 -10.43
C LYS A 153 35.85 -6.95 -9.97
N GLY A 154 35.57 -8.06 -9.28
CA GLY A 154 36.56 -8.96 -8.69
C GLY A 154 36.57 -10.40 -9.22
N ARG A 155 35.94 -10.67 -10.37
CA ARG A 155 36.18 -11.92 -11.11
C ARG A 155 37.08 -11.62 -12.30
N GLU A 156 38.37 -11.46 -11.98
CA GLU A 156 39.49 -11.64 -12.92
C GLU A 156 39.46 -13.05 -13.54
#